data_AF-A0A927H0P8-F1
#
_entry.id   AF-A0A927H0P8-F1
#
_cell.length_a   1.000
_cell.length_b   1.000
_cell.length_c   1.000
_cell.angle_alpha   90.00
_cell.angle_beta   90.00
_cell.angle_gamma   90.00
#
_symmetry.space_group_name_H-M   'P 1'
#
loop_
_entity.id
_entity.type
_entity.pdbx_description
1 polymer ?
#
loop_
_entity_poly.entity_id
_entity_poly.type
_entity_poly.pdbx_seq_one_letter_code
_entity_poly.pdbx_strand_id
1 'polypeptide(L)'
;MKPDLPYEAIIFDMDNTLLKSSIDFPQIKSEVFALLCKEQLLPPGFPVGDHTIATLIETARNTPGMTPSLDQTVWEIVVEGERAGMAGAGLEPHVPELLERLHGRYPFSGVAALLAHYPHIRPEKWLSVGDSWIDGKAAQGGGVAFLAYNAKVAELVRREVPSIGHIQSMRELLGFLE
;
A
#
# COMPACT_ATOMS: atom_id res chain seq x y z
N MET A 1 20.20 14.28 26.01
CA MET A 1 20.17 14.64 24.58
C MET A 1 19.56 13.46 23.84
N LYS A 2 18.47 13.64 23.08
CA LYS A 2 18.05 12.60 22.12
C LYS A 2 19.15 12.52 21.05
N PRO A 3 19.56 11.31 20.61
CA PRO A 3 20.45 11.20 19.45
C PRO A 3 19.84 11.94 18.26
N ASP A 4 20.69 12.57 17.44
CA ASP A 4 20.26 13.25 16.21
C ASP A 4 19.95 12.16 15.18
N LEU A 5 18.72 11.66 15.24
CA LEU A 5 18.26 10.59 14.38
C LEU A 5 17.99 11.15 12.97
N PRO A 6 18.32 10.40 11.90
CA PRO A 6 18.05 10.83 10.54
C PRO A 6 16.55 11.10 10.33
N TYR A 7 15.70 10.32 11.00
CA TYR A 7 14.24 10.40 10.98
C TYR A 7 13.65 10.57 12.38
N GLU A 8 12.56 11.33 12.48
CA GLU A 8 11.82 11.62 13.72
C GLU A 8 10.49 10.86 13.80
N ALA A 9 10.04 10.27 12.70
CA ALA A 9 8.85 9.42 12.65
C ALA A 9 8.89 8.42 11.47
N ILE A 10 8.14 7.31 11.61
CA ILE A 10 8.14 6.21 10.65
C ILE A 10 6.69 5.84 10.32
N ILE A 11 6.43 5.64 9.03
CA ILE A 11 5.17 5.15 8.49
C ILE A 11 5.44 3.74 7.96
N PHE A 12 4.65 2.78 8.41
CA PHE A 12 4.62 1.46 7.82
C PHE A 12 3.34 1.33 7.01
N ASP A 13 3.47 0.85 5.78
CA ASP A 13 2.37 0.13 5.17
C ASP A 13 2.02 -1.12 6.01
N MET A 14 0.82 -1.68 5.81
CA MET A 14 0.31 -2.77 6.63
C MET A 14 0.43 -4.13 5.92
N ASP A 15 -0.11 -4.28 4.72
CA ASP A 15 -0.21 -5.57 4.03
C ASP A 15 1.08 -5.91 3.28
N ASN A 16 1.62 -7.10 3.50
CA ASN A 16 2.93 -7.55 3.04
C ASN A 16 4.12 -6.70 3.54
N THR A 17 3.85 -5.75 4.44
CA THR A 17 4.84 -4.96 5.18
C THR A 17 4.87 -5.36 6.65
N LEU A 18 3.76 -5.21 7.38
CA LEU A 18 3.64 -5.64 8.79
C LEU A 18 2.91 -6.97 8.94
N LEU A 19 1.88 -7.19 8.12
CA LEU A 19 1.07 -8.39 8.07
C LEU A 19 1.41 -9.17 6.81
N LYS A 20 1.50 -10.49 6.94
CA LYS A 20 1.60 -11.36 5.79
C LYS A 20 0.21 -11.70 5.29
N SER A 21 -0.32 -10.91 4.36
CA SER A 21 -1.58 -11.20 3.70
C SER A 21 -1.33 -12.07 2.46
N SER A 22 -2.34 -12.82 2.05
CA SER A 22 -2.32 -13.59 0.80
C SER A 22 -3.41 -13.11 -0.16
N ILE A 23 -3.68 -11.79 -0.15
CA ILE A 23 -4.69 -11.18 -1.00
C ILE A 23 -4.24 -11.28 -2.46
N ASP A 24 -5.03 -11.98 -3.28
CA ASP A 24 -4.79 -12.10 -4.72
C ASP A 24 -5.48 -10.96 -5.47
N PHE A 25 -4.88 -9.76 -5.42
CA PHE A 25 -5.38 -8.61 -6.17
C PHE A 25 -5.54 -8.86 -7.69
N PRO A 26 -4.63 -9.59 -8.37
CA PRO A 26 -4.85 -10.01 -9.75
C PRO A 26 -6.14 -10.78 -9.97
N GLN A 27 -6.44 -11.76 -9.10
CA GLN A 27 -7.68 -12.54 -9.17
C GLN A 27 -8.91 -11.65 -8.94
N ILE A 28 -8.91 -10.84 -7.87
CA ILE A 28 -10.01 -9.92 -7.56
C ILE A 28 -10.27 -8.99 -8.74
N LYS A 29 -9.21 -8.41 -9.34
CA LYS A 29 -9.33 -7.54 -10.51
C LYS A 29 -9.93 -8.28 -11.71
N SER A 30 -9.55 -9.54 -11.93
CA SER A 30 -10.09 -10.37 -13.00
C SER A 30 -11.58 -10.67 -12.80
N GLU A 31 -12.00 -10.94 -11.57
CA GLU A 31 -13.40 -11.21 -11.24
C GLU A 31 -14.28 -9.97 -11.39
N VAL A 32 -13.80 -8.82 -10.88
CA VAL A 32 -14.45 -7.51 -11.10
C VAL A 32 -14.57 -7.23 -12.59
N PHE A 33 -13.50 -7.39 -13.36
CA PHE A 33 -13.54 -7.15 -14.80
C PHE A 33 -14.53 -8.08 -15.52
N ALA A 34 -14.58 -9.36 -15.17
CA ALA A 34 -15.51 -10.32 -15.74
C ALA A 34 -16.97 -9.93 -15.48
N LEU A 35 -17.30 -9.47 -14.26
CA LEU A 35 -18.63 -8.95 -13.94
C LEU A 35 -18.96 -7.71 -14.78
N LEU A 36 -18.06 -6.75 -14.86
CA LEU A 36 -18.26 -5.51 -15.61
C LEU A 36 -18.44 -5.76 -17.12
N CYS A 37 -17.73 -6.74 -17.69
CA CYS A 37 -17.94 -7.16 -19.07
C CYS A 37 -19.27 -7.87 -19.29
N LYS A 38 -19.67 -8.75 -18.36
CA LYS A 38 -20.96 -9.46 -18.42
C LYS A 38 -22.14 -8.48 -18.44
N GLU A 39 -22.07 -7.44 -17.63
CA GLU A 39 -23.08 -6.38 -17.56
C GLU A 39 -22.90 -5.30 -18.63
N GLN A 40 -22.00 -5.50 -19.60
CA GLN A 40 -21.74 -4.63 -20.75
C GLN A 40 -21.30 -3.20 -20.37
N LEU A 41 -20.76 -3.01 -19.16
CA LEU A 41 -20.20 -1.74 -18.71
C LEU A 41 -18.82 -1.49 -19.32
N LEU A 42 -18.01 -2.54 -19.48
CA LEU A 42 -16.69 -2.46 -20.11
C LEU A 42 -16.58 -3.45 -21.27
N PRO A 43 -15.93 -3.08 -22.38
CA PRO A 43 -15.73 -3.99 -23.50
C PRO A 43 -14.68 -5.06 -23.15
N PRO A 44 -14.75 -6.26 -23.75
CA PRO A 44 -13.75 -7.32 -23.52
C PRO A 44 -12.29 -6.93 -23.85
N GLY A 45 -12.10 -5.94 -24.73
CA GLY A 45 -10.78 -5.41 -25.11
C GLY A 45 -10.27 -4.27 -24.23
N PHE A 46 -10.94 -3.97 -23.10
CA PHE A 46 -10.52 -2.91 -22.19
C PHE A 46 -9.13 -3.20 -21.61
N PRO A 47 -8.22 -2.21 -21.52
CA PRO A 47 -6.84 -2.41 -21.07
C PRO A 47 -6.72 -2.58 -19.55
N VAL A 48 -7.31 -3.65 -19.00
CA VAL A 48 -7.37 -3.92 -17.54
C VAL A 48 -6.00 -3.95 -16.86
N GLY A 49 -4.93 -4.24 -17.61
CA GLY A 49 -3.55 -4.25 -17.11
C GLY A 49 -3.06 -2.88 -16.62
N ASP A 50 -3.58 -1.80 -17.20
CA ASP A 50 -3.17 -0.43 -16.89
C ASP A 50 -3.92 0.16 -15.68
N HIS A 51 -4.94 -0.55 -15.19
CA HIS A 51 -5.81 -0.11 -14.11
C HIS A 51 -5.55 -0.88 -12.80
N THR A 52 -5.68 -0.14 -11.69
CA THR A 52 -5.94 -0.71 -10.36
C THR A 52 -7.40 -1.14 -10.25
N ILE A 53 -7.75 -1.95 -9.24
CA ILE A 53 -9.16 -2.30 -8.97
C ILE A 53 -10.00 -1.01 -8.78
N ALA A 54 -9.50 -0.06 -8.00
CA ALA A 54 -10.21 1.21 -7.75
C ALA A 54 -10.47 2.01 -9.04
N THR A 55 -9.45 2.20 -9.88
CA THR A 55 -9.60 2.94 -11.15
C THR A 55 -10.45 2.19 -12.18
N LEU A 56 -10.46 0.85 -12.13
CA LEU A 56 -11.36 0.02 -12.94
C LEU A 56 -12.83 0.24 -12.53
N ILE A 57 -13.12 0.20 -11.22
CA ILE A 57 -14.45 0.45 -10.65
C ILE A 57 -14.91 1.87 -10.99
N GLU A 58 -14.03 2.87 -10.81
CA GLU A 58 -14.32 4.26 -11.14
C GLU A 58 -14.64 4.45 -12.63
N THR A 59 -13.88 3.77 -13.51
CA THR A 59 -14.16 3.80 -14.95
C THR A 59 -15.55 3.25 -15.24
N ALA A 60 -15.93 2.13 -14.61
CA ALA A 60 -17.26 1.54 -14.78
C ALA A 60 -18.38 2.41 -14.22
N ARG A 61 -18.17 3.10 -13.09
CA ARG A 61 -19.14 4.05 -12.51
C ARG A 61 -19.49 5.20 -13.44
N ASN A 62 -18.56 5.58 -14.31
CA ASN A 62 -18.78 6.65 -15.30
C ASN A 62 -19.55 6.17 -16.54
N THR A 63 -20.04 4.92 -16.56
CA THR A 63 -20.83 4.38 -17.67
C THR A 63 -22.33 4.47 -17.39
N PRO A 64 -23.18 4.73 -18.40
CA PRO A 64 -24.63 4.89 -18.20
C PRO A 64 -25.36 3.66 -17.64
N GLY A 65 -24.75 2.47 -17.68
CA GLY A 65 -25.34 1.22 -17.21
C GLY A 65 -25.08 0.91 -15.73
N MET A 66 -24.22 1.67 -15.05
CA MET A 66 -23.90 1.40 -13.65
C MET A 66 -25.10 1.72 -12.76
N THR A 67 -25.54 0.73 -11.98
CA THR A 67 -26.59 0.89 -10.97
C THR A 67 -26.01 0.74 -9.56
N PRO A 68 -26.65 1.30 -8.52
CA PRO A 68 -26.20 1.12 -7.14
C PRO A 68 -26.10 -0.35 -6.71
N SER A 69 -27.04 -1.20 -7.16
CA SER A 69 -27.00 -2.64 -6.86
C SER A 69 -25.80 -3.32 -7.50
N LEU A 70 -25.45 -2.95 -8.72
CA LEU A 70 -24.30 -3.53 -9.42
C LEU A 70 -22.98 -3.04 -8.81
N ASP A 71 -22.90 -1.75 -8.45
CA ASP A 71 -21.75 -1.20 -7.73
C ASP A 71 -21.53 -1.92 -6.39
N GLN A 72 -22.62 -2.25 -5.69
CA GLN A 72 -22.56 -3.05 -4.47
C GLN A 72 -22.05 -4.48 -4.74
N THR A 73 -22.54 -5.16 -5.79
CA THR A 73 -22.03 -6.50 -6.15
C THR A 73 -20.54 -6.48 -6.51
N VAL A 74 -20.08 -5.42 -7.19
CA VAL A 74 -18.66 -5.22 -7.48
C VAL A 74 -17.85 -5.08 -6.18
N TRP A 75 -18.36 -4.32 -5.21
CA TRP A 75 -17.74 -4.18 -3.89
C TRP A 75 -17.71 -5.49 -3.11
N GLU A 76 -18.76 -6.31 -3.19
CA GLU A 76 -18.82 -7.61 -2.52
C GLU A 76 -17.70 -8.55 -3.01
N ILE A 77 -17.38 -8.55 -4.31
CA ILE A 77 -16.24 -9.30 -4.86
C ILE A 77 -14.93 -8.85 -4.22
N VAL A 78 -14.70 -7.54 -4.13
CA VAL A 78 -13.48 -6.98 -3.53
C VAL A 78 -13.37 -7.36 -2.06
N VAL A 79 -14.44 -7.14 -1.29
CA VAL A 79 -14.47 -7.43 0.15
C VAL A 79 -14.27 -8.91 0.43
N GLU A 80 -14.88 -9.79 -0.35
CA GLU A 80 -14.71 -11.23 -0.15
C GLU A 80 -13.29 -11.69 -0.48
N GLY A 81 -12.71 -11.21 -1.57
CA GLY A 81 -11.32 -11.51 -1.93
C GLY A 81 -10.32 -11.00 -0.89
N GLU A 82 -10.49 -9.78 -0.39
CA GLU A 82 -9.67 -9.23 0.69
C GLU A 82 -9.85 -10.02 1.99
N ARG A 83 -11.09 -10.34 2.39
CA ARG A 83 -11.37 -11.17 3.57
C ARG A 83 -10.68 -12.53 3.47
N ALA A 84 -10.77 -13.20 2.31
CA ALA A 84 -10.15 -14.48 2.07
C ALA A 84 -8.62 -14.38 2.15
N GLY A 85 -8.02 -13.34 1.56
CA GLY A 85 -6.58 -13.09 1.62
C GLY A 85 -6.06 -12.69 3.00
N MET A 86 -6.93 -12.14 3.87
CA MET A 86 -6.61 -11.82 5.26
C MET A 86 -6.82 -12.99 6.22
N ALA A 87 -7.52 -14.05 5.78
CA ALA A 87 -7.79 -15.20 6.63
C ALA A 87 -6.48 -15.92 7.01
N GLY A 88 -6.15 -15.91 8.30
CA GLY A 88 -4.90 -16.51 8.79
C GLY A 88 -3.65 -15.64 8.57
N ALA A 89 -3.82 -14.37 8.18
CA ALA A 89 -2.72 -13.42 8.11
C ALA A 89 -2.05 -13.30 9.49
N GLY A 90 -0.76 -13.64 9.55
CA GLY A 90 0.10 -13.44 10.71
C GLY A 90 0.95 -12.19 10.55
N LEU A 91 1.65 -11.79 11.61
CA LEU A 91 2.70 -10.77 11.50
C LEU A 91 3.86 -11.31 10.65
N GLU A 92 4.45 -10.46 9.81
CA GLU A 92 5.69 -10.78 9.11
C GLU A 92 6.80 -11.14 10.12
N PRO A 93 7.72 -12.08 9.80
CA PRO A 93 8.78 -12.46 10.70
C PRO A 93 9.59 -11.25 11.17
N HIS A 94 9.84 -11.19 12.48
CA HIS A 94 10.59 -10.11 13.16
C HIS A 94 9.86 -8.76 13.30
N VAL A 95 8.65 -8.61 12.75
CA VAL A 95 7.81 -7.44 13.03
C VAL A 95 7.49 -7.28 14.51
N PRO A 96 7.13 -8.32 15.29
CA PRO A 96 6.90 -8.15 16.74
C PRO A 96 8.11 -7.56 17.47
N GLU A 97 9.32 -8.12 17.23
CA GLU A 97 10.57 -7.64 17.83
C GLU A 97 10.89 -6.20 17.42
N LEU A 98 10.64 -5.85 16.14
CA LEU A 98 10.84 -4.50 15.65
C LEU A 98 9.86 -3.51 16.30
N LEU A 99 8.57 -3.83 16.34
CA LEU A 99 7.56 -2.97 16.94
C LEU A 99 7.82 -2.75 18.43
N GLU A 100 8.25 -3.77 19.17
CA GLU A 100 8.68 -3.62 20.57
C GLU A 100 9.83 -2.62 20.73
N ARG A 101 10.81 -2.63 19.80
CA ARG A 101 11.95 -1.69 19.83
C ARG A 101 11.57 -0.27 19.44
N LEU A 102 10.59 -0.10 18.54
CA LEU A 102 10.15 1.20 18.05
C LEU A 102 9.05 1.83 18.92
N HIS A 103 8.30 1.01 19.65
CA HIS A 103 7.21 1.45 20.52
C HIS A 103 7.70 2.47 21.56
N GLY A 104 7.00 3.60 21.64
CA GLY A 104 7.38 4.73 22.50
C GLY A 104 8.51 5.62 21.96
N ARG A 105 9.13 5.27 20.83
CA ARG A 105 10.18 6.09 20.16
C ARG A 105 9.66 6.86 18.95
N TYR A 106 8.67 6.32 18.23
CA TYR A 106 8.09 6.91 17.03
C TYR A 106 6.54 6.75 17.00
N PRO A 107 5.78 7.71 16.42
CA PRO A 107 4.34 7.55 16.14
C PRO A 107 4.10 6.74 14.84
N PHE A 108 3.00 5.97 14.74
CA PHE A 108 2.64 5.14 13.57
C PHE A 108 1.15 5.30 13.17
N SER A 109 0.86 5.47 11.87
CA SER A 109 -0.47 5.47 11.21
C SER A 109 -0.28 5.79 9.69
N GLY A 110 -1.34 6.06 8.93
CA GLY A 110 -1.27 6.42 7.51
C GLY A 110 -0.68 7.82 7.24
N VAL A 111 0.01 7.98 6.09
CA VAL A 111 0.84 9.15 5.74
C VAL A 111 0.13 10.50 5.94
N ALA A 112 -1.02 10.70 5.29
CA ALA A 112 -1.71 12.00 5.29
C ALA A 112 -2.30 12.37 6.67
N ALA A 113 -2.81 11.39 7.41
CA ALA A 113 -3.36 11.60 8.74
C ALA A 113 -2.26 12.00 9.74
N LEU A 114 -1.08 11.39 9.63
CA LEU A 114 0.06 11.69 10.49
C LEU A 114 0.68 13.05 10.23
N LEU A 115 0.90 13.41 8.95
CA LEU A 115 1.46 14.73 8.62
C LEU A 115 0.58 15.86 9.16
N ALA A 116 -0.75 15.69 9.13
CA ALA A 116 -1.70 16.63 9.72
C ALA A 116 -1.68 16.63 11.26
N HIS A 117 -1.47 15.48 11.91
CA HIS A 117 -1.42 15.36 13.38
C HIS A 117 -0.08 15.80 13.99
N TYR A 118 1.02 15.73 13.23
CA TYR A 118 2.36 16.07 13.67
C TYR A 118 3.00 17.15 12.78
N PRO A 119 2.39 18.33 12.64
CA PRO A 119 2.85 19.38 11.71
C PRO A 119 4.22 19.96 12.09
N HIS A 120 4.71 19.67 13.29
CA HIS A 120 6.04 20.08 13.76
C HIS A 120 7.17 19.20 13.20
N ILE A 121 6.86 17.99 12.73
CA ILE A 121 7.85 17.10 12.11
C ILE A 121 7.82 17.35 10.60
N ARG A 122 8.91 17.90 10.06
CA ARG A 122 9.01 18.20 8.63
C ARG A 122 9.00 16.90 7.81
N PRO A 123 8.38 16.87 6.61
CA PRO A 123 8.27 15.67 5.79
C PRO A 123 9.59 14.92 5.54
N GLU A 124 10.71 15.64 5.42
CA GLU A 124 12.03 15.04 5.15
C GLU A 124 12.57 14.25 6.35
N LYS A 125 11.98 14.46 7.54
CA LYS A 125 12.27 13.71 8.77
C LYS A 125 11.36 12.50 8.96
N TRP A 126 10.50 12.18 7.99
CA TRP A 126 9.72 10.96 7.98
C TRP A 126 10.37 9.90 7.10
N LEU A 127 10.21 8.63 7.51
CA LEU A 127 10.52 7.47 6.71
C LEU A 127 9.26 6.64 6.47
N SER A 128 8.91 6.39 5.21
CA SER A 128 7.86 5.45 4.82
C SER A 128 8.49 4.11 4.42
N VAL A 129 7.95 3.01 4.92
CA VAL A 129 8.38 1.65 4.62
C VAL A 129 7.18 0.89 4.04
N GLY A 130 7.34 0.30 2.86
CA GLY A 130 6.27 -0.44 2.18
C GLY A 130 6.77 -1.33 1.05
N ASP A 131 5.91 -2.20 0.54
CA ASP A 131 6.26 -3.26 -0.41
C ASP A 131 5.87 -2.94 -1.87
N SER A 132 5.09 -1.89 -2.09
CA SER A 132 4.56 -1.57 -3.40
C SER A 132 5.04 -0.22 -3.96
N TRP A 133 4.87 -0.04 -5.27
CA TRP A 133 5.12 1.26 -5.91
C TRP A 133 4.09 2.32 -5.48
N ILE A 134 2.92 1.91 -5.00
CA ILE A 134 1.87 2.81 -4.54
C ILE A 134 2.32 3.49 -3.25
N ASP A 135 2.94 2.75 -2.33
CA ASP A 135 3.50 3.29 -1.08
C ASP A 135 4.58 4.32 -1.37
N GLY A 136 5.47 4.01 -2.32
CA GLY A 136 6.50 4.93 -2.74
C GLY A 136 5.94 6.18 -3.44
N LYS A 137 4.86 6.07 -4.23
CA LYS A 137 4.17 7.25 -4.80
C LYS A 137 3.48 8.09 -3.73
N ALA A 138 2.87 7.47 -2.73
CA ALA A 138 2.29 8.18 -1.59
C ALA A 138 3.37 8.92 -0.78
N ALA A 139 4.50 8.27 -0.51
CA ALA A 139 5.65 8.88 0.15
C ALA A 139 6.22 10.05 -0.66
N GLN A 140 6.40 9.88 -1.97
CA GLN A 140 6.87 10.92 -2.88
C GLN A 140 5.92 12.14 -2.87
N GLY A 141 4.61 11.91 -2.95
CA GLY A 141 3.60 12.98 -2.89
C GLY A 141 3.59 13.74 -1.56
N GLY A 142 3.99 13.06 -0.47
CA GLY A 142 4.15 13.66 0.86
C GLY A 142 5.50 14.32 1.11
N GLY A 143 6.49 14.20 0.21
CA GLY A 143 7.87 14.66 0.46
C GLY A 143 8.63 13.80 1.49
N VAL A 144 8.21 12.56 1.67
CA VAL A 144 8.71 11.61 2.68
C VAL A 144 9.70 10.64 2.04
N ALA A 145 10.77 10.27 2.76
CA ALA A 145 11.70 9.25 2.28
C ALA A 145 11.02 7.88 2.18
N PHE A 146 11.29 7.09 1.15
CA PHE A 146 10.71 5.77 0.96
C PHE A 146 11.76 4.66 1.01
N LEU A 147 11.60 3.70 1.90
CA LEU A 147 12.39 2.48 1.98
C LEU A 147 11.55 1.30 1.46
N ALA A 148 12.02 0.67 0.40
CA ALA A 148 11.32 -0.43 -0.23
C ALA A 148 11.56 -1.74 0.53
N TYR A 149 10.52 -2.37 1.08
CA TYR A 149 10.59 -3.66 1.76
C TYR A 149 10.04 -4.76 0.87
N ASN A 150 10.87 -5.74 0.46
CA ASN A 150 10.47 -6.82 -0.45
C ASN A 150 9.81 -6.38 -1.78
N ALA A 151 9.90 -5.10 -2.13
CA ALA A 151 9.26 -4.56 -3.32
C ALA A 151 9.89 -5.06 -4.62
N LYS A 152 9.09 -5.09 -5.69
CA LYS A 152 9.55 -5.37 -7.06
C LYS A 152 10.32 -4.17 -7.62
N VAL A 153 11.64 -4.18 -7.49
CA VAL A 153 12.52 -3.06 -7.92
C VAL A 153 12.30 -2.66 -9.38
N ALA A 154 12.12 -3.62 -10.29
CA ALA A 154 11.85 -3.34 -11.70
C ALA A 154 10.55 -2.52 -11.90
N GLU A 155 9.53 -2.76 -11.07
CA GLU A 155 8.28 -2.02 -11.10
C GLU A 155 8.44 -0.60 -10.55
N LEU A 156 9.20 -0.42 -9.46
CA LEU A 156 9.54 0.89 -8.92
C LEU A 156 10.26 1.76 -9.95
N VAL A 157 11.27 1.20 -10.62
CA VAL A 157 12.04 1.89 -11.68
C VAL A 157 11.12 2.26 -12.84
N ARG A 158 10.30 1.30 -13.32
CA ARG A 158 9.36 1.54 -14.43
C ARG A 158 8.37 2.67 -14.12
N ARG A 159 7.98 2.82 -12.86
CA ARG A 159 7.00 3.82 -12.38
C ARG A 159 7.67 5.11 -11.87
N GLU A 160 8.99 5.23 -12.01
CA GLU A 160 9.78 6.38 -11.55
C GLU A 160 9.52 6.68 -10.06
N VAL A 161 9.57 5.64 -9.23
CA VAL A 161 9.40 5.73 -7.78
C VAL A 161 10.79 5.66 -7.12
N PRO A 162 11.32 6.79 -6.61
CA PRO A 162 12.60 6.78 -5.91
C PRO A 162 12.48 6.09 -4.54
N SER A 163 13.46 5.25 -4.19
CA SER A 163 13.64 4.72 -2.85
C SER A 163 15.04 5.05 -2.31
N ILE A 164 15.17 5.20 -1.00
CA ILE A 164 16.47 5.41 -0.33
C ILE A 164 17.25 4.11 -0.15
N GLY A 165 16.59 2.97 -0.36
CA GLY A 165 17.13 1.64 -0.20
C GLY A 165 16.11 0.57 -0.53
N HIS A 166 16.56 -0.67 -0.52
CA HIS A 166 15.73 -1.87 -0.64
C HIS A 166 16.19 -2.87 0.41
N ILE A 167 15.26 -3.37 1.21
CA ILE A 167 15.51 -4.34 2.29
C ILE A 167 14.63 -5.57 2.10
N GLN A 168 15.15 -6.74 2.50
CA GLN A 168 14.41 -8.02 2.42
C GLN A 168 14.00 -8.51 3.81
N SER A 169 14.60 -7.95 4.85
CA SER A 169 14.29 -8.23 6.25
C SER A 169 14.05 -6.93 7.01
N MET A 170 13.00 -6.92 7.85
CA MET A 170 12.71 -5.81 8.75
C MET A 170 13.85 -5.51 9.75
N ARG A 171 14.79 -6.43 9.96
CA ARG A 171 15.99 -6.17 10.77
C ARG A 171 16.93 -5.15 10.13
N GLU A 172 16.97 -5.11 8.80
CA GLU A 172 17.84 -4.21 8.04
C GLU A 172 17.40 -2.74 8.18
N LEU A 173 16.14 -2.49 8.52
CA LEU A 173 15.61 -1.14 8.78
C LEU A 173 16.45 -0.40 9.84
N LEU A 174 16.98 -1.12 10.84
CA LEU A 174 17.79 -0.51 11.90
C LEU A 174 19.00 0.25 11.36
N GLY A 175 19.61 -0.23 10.27
CA GLY A 175 20.74 0.45 9.62
C GLY A 175 20.38 1.77 8.94
N PHE A 176 19.09 2.07 8.76
CA PHE A 176 18.59 3.35 8.22
C PHE A 176 18.13 4.31 9.32
N LEU A 177 18.06 3.84 10.57
CA LEU A 177 17.62 4.64 11.72
C LEU A 177 18.79 5.12 12.60
N GLU A 178 19.99 4.58 12.37
CA GLU A 178 21.23 4.86 13.12
C GLU A 178 22.12 5.90 12.44
#